data_AF-A0A1H4KJ99-F1
#
_entry.id   AF-A0A1H4KJ99-F1
#
_cell.length_a   1.000
_cell.length_b   1.000
_cell.length_c   1.000
_cell.angle_alpha   90.00
_cell.angle_beta   90.00
_cell.angle_gamma   90.00
#
_symmetry.space_group_name_H-M   'P 1'
#
loop_
_entity.id
_entity.type
_entity.pdbx_description
1 polymer ?
#
loop_
_entity_poly.entity_id
_entity_poly.type
_entity_poly.pdbx_seq_one_letter_code
_entity_poly.pdbx_strand_id
1 'polypeptide(L)'
;MANGGTDPSAGGSAGADPAKVYGAALRAAVEPALARGATQAQLAERAYLSAPTVSKYFKGDLVAPKKFVDALPAFVADATEGTVSLTDRQIEQLHRLRIDAQQGGEVGSKLADAREEIAELRRQLAALEAAYRADADQRVRDLEDRVARSRERIRQLQRALAAVQKDLEHERQRSARAELASSGLRIALVAVELARGARAPARDQDVIAEDEATARQLRQQADELRQQADRLLAQMPGGASARPAWRERDGILFRHPVPVRIYTTASTLSVFVILHVNVASFVVTWRSDEGLTISQLIAYVVLVFPVALVLGGLLAASGLFVAFAHRETFGQAVLVLMGLTAAAAVLLGISGPFFLPPVTWIGHAWAVDIGVL
;
A
#
# COMPACT_ATOMS: atom_id res chain seq x y z
N MET A 1 36.56 31.47 69.98
CA MET A 1 35.87 31.13 68.72
C MET A 1 36.84 31.31 67.57
N ALA A 2 37.30 30.22 66.98
CA ALA A 2 38.00 30.20 65.71
C ALA A 2 37.63 28.88 65.02
N ASN A 3 36.74 28.97 64.04
CA ASN A 3 36.33 27.85 63.19
C ASN A 3 37.43 27.60 62.16
N GLY A 4 38.27 26.60 62.42
CA GLY A 4 39.19 26.03 61.44
C GLY A 4 38.45 24.97 60.61
N GLY A 5 37.79 25.41 59.54
CA GLY A 5 37.28 24.51 58.51
C GLY A 5 38.45 23.78 57.85
N THR A 6 38.52 22.48 58.05
CA THR A 6 39.42 21.59 57.31
C THR A 6 38.71 21.19 56.03
N ASP A 7 38.99 21.93 54.96
CA ASP A 7 38.69 21.50 53.59
C ASP A 7 39.52 20.24 53.28
N PRO A 8 38.90 19.09 52.94
CA PRO A 8 39.62 17.90 52.48
C PRO A 8 39.89 17.95 50.98
N SER A 9 40.26 19.12 50.46
CA SER A 9 40.37 19.38 49.01
C SER A 9 41.77 19.85 48.64
N ALA A 10 42.78 18.98 48.76
CA ALA A 10 44.04 19.05 48.00
C ALA A 10 45.04 17.95 48.43
N GLY A 11 44.62 16.69 48.37
CA GLY A 11 45.56 15.57 48.30
C GLY A 11 45.74 15.18 46.84
N GLY A 12 46.83 15.58 46.20
CA GLY A 12 47.14 15.16 44.83
C GLY A 12 47.33 13.65 44.75
N SER A 13 46.41 12.92 44.11
CA SER A 13 46.60 11.52 43.76
C SER A 13 47.15 11.42 42.34
N ALA A 14 48.47 11.55 42.20
CA ALA A 14 49.16 11.06 41.02
C ALA A 14 48.98 9.54 40.93
N GLY A 15 48.30 9.05 39.88
CA GLY A 15 48.36 7.64 39.46
C GLY A 15 47.33 6.65 40.05
N ALA A 16 46.19 7.10 40.57
CA ALA A 16 45.13 6.16 40.97
C ALA A 16 44.46 5.52 39.73
N ASP A 17 44.50 4.19 39.63
CA ASP A 17 43.84 3.41 38.57
C ASP A 17 42.33 3.79 38.48
N PRO A 18 41.86 4.33 37.35
CA PRO A 18 40.48 4.75 37.17
C PRO A 18 39.45 3.66 37.49
N ALA A 19 39.78 2.39 37.22
CA ALA A 19 38.90 1.27 37.51
C ALA A 19 38.76 1.03 39.03
N LYS A 20 39.82 1.23 39.81
CA LYS A 20 39.79 1.14 41.28
C LYS A 20 39.01 2.29 41.90
N VAL A 21 39.17 3.50 41.37
CA VAL A 21 38.39 4.68 41.81
C VAL A 21 36.90 4.44 41.56
N TYR A 22 36.55 3.92 40.37
CA TYR A 22 35.19 3.54 40.04
C TYR A 22 34.64 2.42 40.93
N GLY A 23 35.40 1.35 41.18
CA GLY A 23 34.99 0.24 42.05
C GLY A 23 34.73 0.68 43.49
N ALA A 24 35.56 1.60 44.02
CA ALA A 24 35.34 2.21 45.33
C ALA A 24 34.06 3.06 45.37
N ALA A 25 33.81 3.86 44.33
CA ALA A 25 32.59 4.67 44.23
C ALA A 25 31.32 3.79 44.13
N LEU A 26 31.36 2.71 43.36
CA LEU A 26 30.28 1.72 43.31
C LEU A 26 29.99 1.15 44.70
N ARG A 27 31.04 0.77 45.44
CA ARG A 27 30.90 0.19 46.78
C ARG A 27 30.29 1.19 47.76
N ALA A 28 30.72 2.44 47.73
CA ALA A 28 30.16 3.51 48.54
C ALA A 28 28.67 3.74 48.23
N ALA A 29 28.27 3.62 46.96
CA ALA A 29 26.87 3.78 46.55
C ALA A 29 25.94 2.68 47.11
N VAL A 30 26.43 1.44 47.28
CA VAL A 30 25.64 0.33 47.84
C VAL A 30 25.82 0.12 49.34
N GLU A 31 26.78 0.81 49.97
CA GLU A 31 27.04 0.71 51.41
C GLU A 31 25.79 0.89 52.29
N PRO A 32 24.88 1.86 52.02
CA PRO A 32 23.65 2.00 52.80
C PRO A 32 22.75 0.76 52.77
N ALA A 33 22.68 0.08 51.62
CA ALA A 33 21.92 -1.17 51.46
C ALA A 33 22.60 -2.33 52.21
N LEU A 34 23.92 -2.45 52.10
CA LEU A 34 24.70 -3.48 52.80
C LEU A 34 24.62 -3.32 54.32
N ALA A 35 24.62 -2.08 54.83
CA ALA A 35 24.45 -1.79 56.26
C ALA A 35 23.09 -2.24 56.82
N ARG A 36 22.08 -2.43 55.95
CA ARG A 36 20.75 -2.97 56.31
C ARG A 36 20.62 -4.47 56.13
N GLY A 37 21.73 -5.17 55.86
CA GLY A 37 21.74 -6.62 55.69
C GLY A 37 21.47 -7.08 54.27
N ALA A 38 21.37 -6.18 53.28
CA ALA A 38 21.38 -6.60 51.89
C ALA A 38 22.72 -7.24 51.53
N THR A 39 22.70 -8.22 50.63
CA THR A 39 23.90 -8.98 50.25
C THR A 39 24.31 -8.69 48.81
N GLN A 40 25.59 -8.88 48.51
CA GLN A 40 26.09 -8.82 47.13
C GLN A 40 25.41 -9.86 46.23
N ALA A 41 24.99 -10.99 46.78
CA ALA A 41 24.27 -12.03 46.06
C ALA A 41 22.89 -11.54 45.60
N GLN A 42 22.15 -10.83 46.46
CA GLN A 42 20.86 -10.23 46.10
C GLN A 42 21.01 -9.17 45.00
N LEU A 43 22.06 -8.35 45.07
CA LEU A 43 22.36 -7.39 44.01
C LEU A 43 22.71 -8.10 42.69
N ALA A 44 23.50 -9.16 42.75
CA ALA A 44 23.89 -9.94 41.59
C ALA A 44 22.66 -10.58 40.91
N GLU A 45 21.78 -11.20 41.69
CA GLU A 45 20.52 -11.78 41.21
C GLU A 45 19.66 -10.73 40.52
N ARG A 46 19.48 -9.56 41.14
CA ARG A 46 18.69 -8.47 40.56
C ARG A 46 19.27 -7.91 39.26
N ALA A 47 20.59 -7.95 39.12
CA ALA A 47 21.27 -7.54 37.90
C ALA A 47 21.42 -8.67 36.87
N TYR A 48 20.92 -9.88 37.15
CA TYR A 48 21.13 -11.09 36.34
C TYR A 48 22.61 -11.43 36.11
N LEU A 49 23.44 -11.22 37.13
CA LEU A 49 24.88 -11.47 37.12
C LEU A 49 25.29 -12.47 38.21
N SER A 50 26.49 -13.00 38.11
CA SER A 50 27.07 -13.84 39.17
C SER A 50 27.62 -12.99 40.32
N ALA A 51 27.45 -13.44 41.57
CA ALA A 51 28.02 -12.76 42.74
C ALA A 51 29.56 -12.54 42.64
N PRO A 52 30.36 -13.48 42.09
CA PRO A 52 31.77 -13.23 41.80
C PRO A 52 32.02 -12.06 40.85
N THR A 53 31.18 -11.88 39.82
CA THR A 53 31.28 -10.74 38.88
C THR A 53 31.07 -9.42 39.60
N VAL A 54 30.05 -9.34 40.47
CA VAL A 54 29.78 -8.13 41.28
C VAL A 54 30.95 -7.81 42.21
N SER A 55 31.56 -8.83 42.83
CA SER A 55 32.76 -8.60 43.63
C SER A 55 33.94 -8.04 42.83
N LYS A 56 34.10 -8.43 41.55
CA LYS A 56 35.14 -7.88 40.67
C LYS A 56 34.87 -6.40 40.34
N TYR A 57 33.60 -6.03 40.14
CA TYR A 57 33.23 -4.61 39.97
C TYR A 57 33.61 -3.76 41.18
N PHE A 58 33.29 -4.23 42.39
CA PHE A 58 33.61 -3.48 43.62
C PHE A 58 35.10 -3.39 43.94
N LYS A 59 35.92 -4.31 43.40
CA LYS A 59 37.38 -4.26 43.50
C LYS A 59 38.02 -3.36 42.44
N GLY A 60 37.28 -3.01 41.39
CA GLY A 60 37.81 -2.32 40.21
C GLY A 60 38.57 -3.26 39.26
N ASP A 61 38.43 -4.57 39.40
CA ASP A 61 39.06 -5.56 38.49
C ASP A 61 38.31 -5.67 37.16
N LEU A 62 37.02 -5.30 37.15
CA LEU A 62 36.17 -5.25 35.97
C LEU A 62 35.37 -3.94 36.02
N VAL A 63 35.03 -3.37 34.86
CA VAL A 63 34.13 -2.22 34.80
C VAL A 63 32.71 -2.72 34.59
N ALA A 64 31.75 -2.23 35.37
CA ALA A 64 30.38 -2.71 35.31
C ALA A 64 29.64 -2.15 34.10
N PRO A 65 28.80 -2.97 33.43
CA PRO A 65 28.01 -2.51 32.29
C PRO A 65 27.01 -1.44 32.72
N LYS A 66 26.56 -0.60 31.77
CA LYS A 66 25.59 0.47 32.04
C LYS A 66 24.36 -0.03 32.80
N LYS A 67 23.77 -1.14 32.35
CA LYS A 67 22.57 -1.75 32.96
C LYS A 67 22.74 -2.08 34.45
N PHE A 68 23.95 -2.47 34.87
CA PHE A 68 24.24 -2.74 36.29
C PHE A 68 24.16 -1.44 37.11
N VAL A 69 24.77 -0.36 36.62
CA VAL A 69 24.73 0.96 37.29
C VAL A 69 23.30 1.48 37.35
N ASP A 70 22.55 1.34 36.27
CA ASP A 70 21.14 1.76 36.19
C ASP A 70 20.23 1.00 37.18
N ALA A 71 20.61 -0.22 37.60
CA ALA A 71 19.86 -1.03 38.55
C ALA A 71 20.14 -0.68 40.03
N LEU A 72 21.24 0.03 40.32
CA LEU A 72 21.65 0.37 41.70
C LEU A 72 20.65 1.26 42.45
N PRO A 73 20.06 2.31 41.86
CA PRO A 73 19.11 3.16 42.57
C PRO A 73 17.91 2.38 43.10
N ALA A 74 17.36 1.49 42.27
CA ALA A 74 16.24 0.63 42.64
C ALA A 74 16.63 -0.39 43.72
N PHE A 75 17.83 -0.98 43.62
CA PHE A 75 18.32 -1.89 44.64
C PHE A 75 18.52 -1.21 46.00
N VAL A 76 19.15 -0.03 46.02
CA VAL A 76 19.41 0.73 47.26
C VAL A 76 18.11 1.22 47.88
N ALA A 77 17.17 1.71 47.06
CA ALA A 77 15.86 2.12 47.53
C ALA A 77 15.10 0.95 48.17
N ASP A 78 15.03 -0.21 47.50
CA ASP A 78 14.31 -1.37 48.02
C ASP A 78 14.94 -1.91 49.32
N ALA A 79 16.28 -2.03 49.36
CA ALA A 79 17.00 -2.51 50.53
C ALA A 79 16.94 -1.55 51.74
N THR A 80 16.65 -0.27 51.50
CA THR A 80 16.53 0.75 52.55
C THR A 80 15.08 1.20 52.75
N GLU A 81 14.09 0.47 52.22
CA GLU A 81 12.67 0.82 52.32
C GLU A 81 12.39 2.27 51.90
N GLY A 82 13.13 2.77 50.91
CA GLY A 82 13.02 4.13 50.36
C GLY A 82 13.61 5.24 51.23
N THR A 83 14.18 4.93 52.39
CA THR A 83 14.79 5.95 53.28
C THR A 83 16.09 6.54 52.75
N VAL A 84 16.82 5.79 51.91
CA VAL A 84 18.02 6.26 51.22
C VAL A 84 17.87 5.97 49.73
N SER A 85 17.99 7.01 48.91
CA SER A 85 18.03 6.87 47.46
C SER A 85 19.29 7.53 46.91
N LEU A 86 19.82 6.96 45.83
CA LEU A 86 20.90 7.61 45.10
C LEU A 86 20.32 8.83 44.38
N THR A 87 20.97 9.97 44.58
CA THR A 87 20.61 11.21 43.88
C THR A 87 21.03 11.14 42.41
N ASP A 88 20.35 11.89 41.53
CA ASP A 88 20.71 11.97 40.11
C ASP A 88 22.18 12.36 39.91
N ARG A 89 22.71 13.26 40.75
CA ARG A 89 24.14 13.64 40.71
C ARG A 89 25.07 12.49 41.03
N GLN A 90 24.74 11.63 41.99
CA GLN A 90 25.53 10.43 42.31
C GLN A 90 25.47 9.42 41.16
N ILE A 91 24.31 9.24 40.54
CA ILE A 91 24.13 8.35 39.38
C ILE A 91 24.96 8.85 38.19
N GLU A 92 24.88 10.15 37.88
CA GLU A 92 25.70 10.78 36.84
C GLU A 92 27.20 10.67 37.12
N GLN A 93 27.60 10.83 38.38
CA GLN A 93 29.01 10.66 38.78
C GLN A 93 29.48 9.21 38.59
N LEU A 94 28.66 8.22 38.94
CA LEU A 94 28.97 6.81 38.69
C LEU A 94 29.08 6.52 37.19
N HIS A 95 28.23 7.12 36.35
CA HIS A 95 28.33 6.97 34.90
C HIS A 95 29.58 7.63 34.32
N ARG A 96 29.97 8.82 34.80
CA ARG A 96 31.23 9.46 34.40
C ARG A 96 32.44 8.62 34.78
N LEU A 97 32.53 8.17 36.03
CA LEU A 97 33.60 7.30 36.50
C LEU A 97 33.65 5.96 35.74
N ARG A 98 32.49 5.42 35.35
CA ARG A 98 32.44 4.22 34.48
C ARG A 98 33.09 4.51 33.13
N ILE A 99 32.75 5.63 32.50
CA ILE A 99 33.31 6.00 31.19
C ILE A 99 34.82 6.19 31.31
N ASP A 100 35.30 6.87 32.35
CA ASP A 100 36.73 7.09 32.59
C ASP A 100 37.46 5.75 32.82
N ALA A 101 36.87 4.84 33.60
CA ALA A 101 37.40 3.49 33.81
C ALA A 101 37.42 2.63 32.53
N GLN A 102 36.38 2.74 31.68
CA GLN A 102 36.34 2.07 30.38
C GLN A 102 37.40 2.62 29.44
N GLN A 103 37.62 3.93 29.44
CA GLN A 103 38.63 4.57 28.58
C GLN A 103 40.05 4.20 29.01
N GLY A 104 40.31 4.14 30.32
CA GLY A 104 41.61 3.77 30.91
C GLY A 104 41.94 2.27 30.91
N GLY A 105 40.98 1.38 30.65
CA GLY A 105 41.19 -0.07 30.67
C GLY A 105 41.96 -0.63 29.46
N GLU A 106 42.71 -1.72 29.69
CA GLU A 106 43.42 -2.50 28.66
C GLU A 106 42.47 -2.96 27.53
N VAL A 107 42.98 -3.01 26.30
CA VAL A 107 42.25 -3.35 25.05
C VAL A 107 41.41 -4.64 25.17
N GLY A 108 41.82 -5.59 26.02
CA GLY A 108 41.11 -6.84 26.26
C GLY A 108 39.72 -6.69 26.88
N SER A 109 39.52 -5.73 27.80
CA SER A 109 38.20 -5.52 28.43
C SER A 109 37.20 -4.87 27.45
N LYS A 110 37.66 -3.90 26.66
CA LYS A 110 36.88 -3.27 25.58
C LYS A 110 36.41 -4.30 24.55
N LEU A 111 37.26 -5.28 24.23
CA LEU A 111 36.94 -6.35 23.28
C LEU A 111 35.92 -7.35 23.85
N ALA A 112 35.95 -7.62 25.17
CA ALA A 112 34.97 -8.45 25.83
C ALA A 112 33.59 -7.78 25.87
N ASP A 113 33.53 -6.50 26.25
CA ASP A 113 32.30 -5.70 26.27
C ASP A 113 31.68 -5.60 24.87
N ALA A 114 32.50 -5.32 23.84
CA ALA A 114 32.02 -5.24 22.46
C ALA A 114 31.48 -6.59 21.94
N ARG A 115 32.09 -7.72 22.35
CA ARG A 115 31.60 -9.06 21.99
C ARG A 115 30.26 -9.37 22.65
N GLU A 116 30.07 -8.96 23.89
CA GLU A 116 28.80 -9.12 24.61
C GLU A 116 27.71 -8.26 23.98
N GLU A 117 28.01 -7.02 23.62
CA GLU A 117 27.09 -6.12 22.91
C GLU A 117 26.69 -6.68 21.54
N ILE A 118 27.64 -7.20 20.75
CA ILE A 118 27.34 -7.86 19.47
C ILE A 118 26.46 -9.10 19.68
N ALA A 119 26.71 -9.90 20.72
CA ALA A 119 25.90 -11.07 21.02
C ALA A 119 24.46 -10.70 21.38
N GLU A 120 24.28 -9.63 22.16
CA GLU A 120 22.97 -9.12 22.54
C GLU A 120 22.21 -8.53 21.34
N LEU A 121 22.87 -7.72 20.51
CA LEU A 121 22.28 -7.18 19.29
C LEU A 121 21.86 -8.30 18.32
N ARG A 122 22.64 -9.37 18.20
CA ARG A 122 22.27 -10.55 17.38
C ARG A 122 21.03 -11.26 17.91
N ARG A 123 20.88 -11.38 19.24
CA ARG A 123 19.67 -11.96 19.85
C ARG A 123 18.45 -11.09 19.58
N GLN A 124 18.58 -9.77 19.72
CA GLN A 124 17.50 -8.83 19.45
C GLN A 124 17.08 -8.85 17.98
N LEU A 125 18.04 -8.90 17.06
CA LEU A 125 17.79 -8.99 15.62
C LEU A 125 17.07 -10.30 15.28
N ALA A 126 17.51 -11.44 15.82
CA ALA A 126 16.85 -12.72 15.61
C ALA A 126 15.40 -12.74 16.16
N ALA A 127 15.16 -12.12 17.31
CA ALA A 127 13.82 -12.00 17.88
C ALA A 127 12.91 -11.11 17.02
N LEU A 128 13.42 -9.99 16.51
CA LEU A 128 12.68 -9.10 15.61
C LEU A 128 12.37 -9.77 14.27
N GLU A 129 13.33 -10.50 13.68
CA GLU A 129 13.10 -11.27 12.46
C GLU A 129 12.05 -12.36 12.65
N ALA A 130 12.07 -13.08 13.78
CA ALA A 130 11.07 -14.08 14.09
C ALA A 130 9.66 -13.47 14.23
N ALA A 131 9.55 -12.32 14.91
CA ALA A 131 8.30 -11.58 15.04
C ALA A 131 7.80 -11.08 13.68
N TYR A 132 8.69 -10.55 12.84
CA TYR A 132 8.33 -10.08 11.50
C TYR A 132 7.85 -11.21 10.59
N ARG A 133 8.51 -12.38 10.63
CA ARG A 133 8.06 -13.57 9.88
C ARG A 133 6.69 -14.05 10.35
N ALA A 134 6.45 -14.08 11.66
CA ALA A 134 5.15 -14.46 12.20
C ALA A 134 4.03 -13.49 11.78
N ASP A 135 4.29 -12.18 11.78
CA ASP A 135 3.31 -11.18 11.29
C ASP A 135 3.07 -11.31 9.78
N ALA A 136 4.13 -11.53 8.99
CA ALA A 136 4.01 -11.74 7.55
C ALA A 136 3.16 -12.99 7.23
N ASP A 137 3.41 -14.11 7.90
CA ASP A 137 2.63 -15.34 7.73
C ASP A 137 1.15 -15.14 8.12
N GLN A 138 0.89 -14.38 9.18
CA GLN A 138 -0.47 -14.04 9.58
C GLN A 138 -1.19 -13.19 8.53
N ARG A 139 -0.51 -12.18 7.96
CA ARG A 139 -1.08 -11.35 6.89
C ARG A 139 -1.37 -12.15 5.63
N VAL A 140 -0.52 -13.13 5.28
CA VAL A 140 -0.76 -14.01 4.13
C VAL A 140 -2.03 -14.84 4.37
N ARG A 141 -2.20 -15.44 5.55
CA ARG A 141 -3.42 -16.21 5.89
C ARG A 141 -4.68 -15.35 5.83
N ASP A 142 -4.63 -14.14 6.40
CA ASP A 142 -5.76 -13.21 6.36
C ASP A 142 -6.16 -12.81 4.92
N LEU A 143 -5.17 -12.65 4.04
CA LEU A 143 -5.41 -12.37 2.62
C LEU A 143 -6.00 -13.58 1.89
N GLU A 144 -5.50 -14.78 2.14
CA GLU A 144 -6.04 -16.03 1.60
C GLU A 144 -7.52 -16.22 2.00
N ASP A 145 -7.85 -15.97 3.25
CA ASP A 145 -9.24 -16.01 3.76
C ASP A 145 -10.13 -14.96 3.08
N ARG A 146 -9.64 -13.73 2.89
CA ARG A 146 -10.38 -12.69 2.16
C ARG A 146 -10.62 -13.08 0.71
N VAL A 147 -9.64 -13.70 0.05
CA VAL A 147 -9.77 -14.20 -1.32
C VAL A 147 -10.79 -15.34 -1.37
N ALA A 148 -10.75 -16.28 -0.43
CA ALA A 148 -11.70 -17.39 -0.34
C ALA A 148 -13.14 -16.87 -0.16
N ARG A 149 -13.37 -15.94 0.78
CA ARG A 149 -14.68 -15.29 0.98
C ARG A 149 -15.16 -14.54 -0.25
N SER A 150 -14.26 -13.83 -0.94
CA SER A 150 -14.61 -13.09 -2.16
C SER A 150 -15.00 -14.03 -3.30
N ARG A 151 -14.26 -15.14 -3.47
CA ARG A 151 -14.59 -16.19 -4.46
C ARG A 151 -15.96 -16.80 -4.19
N GLU A 152 -16.28 -17.09 -2.94
CA GLU A 152 -17.59 -17.64 -2.60
C GLU A 152 -18.71 -16.62 -2.87
N ARG A 153 -18.50 -15.34 -2.54
CA ARG A 153 -19.47 -14.29 -2.85
C ARG A 153 -19.68 -14.11 -4.36
N ILE A 154 -18.62 -14.23 -5.16
CA ILE A 154 -18.74 -14.21 -6.64
C ILE A 154 -19.59 -15.40 -7.11
N ARG A 155 -19.37 -16.61 -6.59
CA ARG A 155 -20.19 -17.79 -6.95
C ARG A 155 -21.66 -17.59 -6.56
N GLN A 156 -21.93 -17.04 -5.38
CA GLN A 156 -23.29 -16.72 -4.94
C GLN A 156 -23.96 -15.71 -5.88
N LEU A 157 -23.25 -14.63 -6.24
CA LEU A 157 -23.76 -13.64 -7.19
C LEU A 157 -23.99 -14.23 -8.58
N GLN A 158 -23.13 -15.14 -9.06
CA GLN A 158 -23.33 -15.85 -10.33
C GLN A 158 -24.59 -16.73 -10.30
N ARG A 159 -24.84 -17.44 -9.19
CA ARG A 159 -26.08 -18.23 -9.02
C ARG A 159 -27.32 -17.34 -8.99
N ALA A 160 -27.25 -16.22 -8.28
CA ALA A 160 -28.33 -15.25 -8.23
C ALA A 160 -28.61 -14.63 -9.62
N LEU A 161 -27.57 -14.28 -10.37
CA LEU A 161 -27.69 -13.78 -11.73
C LEU A 161 -28.36 -14.82 -12.65
N ALA A 162 -27.94 -16.08 -12.57
CA ALA A 162 -28.54 -17.16 -13.37
C ALA A 162 -30.03 -17.37 -13.03
N ALA A 163 -30.41 -17.24 -11.75
CA ALA A 163 -31.81 -17.30 -11.34
C ALA A 163 -32.63 -16.14 -11.95
N VAL A 164 -32.13 -14.91 -11.86
CA VAL A 164 -32.78 -13.73 -12.45
C VAL A 164 -32.91 -13.84 -13.97
N GLN A 165 -31.89 -14.36 -14.65
CA GLN A 165 -31.95 -14.60 -16.10
C GLN A 165 -33.05 -15.60 -16.47
N LYS A 166 -33.17 -16.69 -15.70
CA LYS A 166 -34.21 -17.69 -15.89
C LYS A 166 -35.61 -17.12 -15.65
N ASP A 167 -35.78 -16.30 -14.62
CA ASP A 167 -37.06 -15.62 -14.33
C ASP A 167 -37.44 -14.65 -15.46
N LEU A 168 -36.46 -13.91 -15.98
CA LEU A 168 -36.66 -13.00 -17.12
C LEU A 168 -37.07 -13.76 -18.39
N GLU A 169 -36.47 -14.92 -18.65
CA GLU A 169 -36.86 -15.78 -19.77
C GLU A 169 -38.29 -16.32 -19.60
N HIS A 170 -38.66 -16.74 -18.38
CA HIS A 170 -40.03 -17.17 -18.07
C HIS A 170 -41.05 -16.04 -18.26
N GLU A 171 -40.74 -14.82 -17.83
CA GLU A 171 -41.58 -13.64 -18.08
C GLU A 171 -41.71 -13.36 -19.58
N ARG A 172 -40.62 -13.37 -20.34
CA ARG A 172 -40.66 -13.19 -21.80
C ARG A 172 -41.54 -14.23 -22.49
N GLN A 173 -41.44 -15.50 -22.08
CA GLN A 173 -42.29 -16.57 -22.61
C GLN A 173 -43.76 -16.37 -22.23
N ARG A 174 -44.05 -15.92 -21.00
CA ARG A 174 -45.43 -15.59 -20.58
C ARG A 174 -45.99 -14.44 -21.39
N SER A 175 -45.22 -13.36 -21.59
CA SER A 175 -45.61 -12.22 -22.41
C SER A 175 -45.85 -12.61 -23.87
N ALA A 176 -44.97 -13.42 -24.48
CA ALA A 176 -45.17 -13.90 -25.84
C ALA A 176 -46.46 -14.75 -25.98
N ARG A 177 -46.75 -15.61 -24.99
CA ARG A 177 -48.01 -16.38 -24.96
C ARG A 177 -49.24 -15.48 -24.82
N ALA A 178 -49.17 -14.45 -23.97
CA ALA A 178 -50.24 -13.47 -23.81
C ALA A 178 -50.46 -12.63 -25.09
N GLU A 179 -49.39 -12.24 -25.78
CA GLU A 179 -49.45 -11.56 -27.07
C GLU A 179 -50.10 -12.43 -28.16
N LEU A 180 -49.73 -13.71 -28.24
CA LEU A 180 -50.36 -14.66 -29.17
C LEU A 180 -51.85 -14.86 -28.85
N ALA A 181 -52.19 -15.02 -27.57
CA ALA A 181 -53.59 -15.16 -27.13
C ALA A 181 -54.43 -13.91 -27.47
N SER A 182 -53.89 -12.72 -27.20
CA SER A 182 -54.56 -11.45 -27.54
C SER A 182 -54.70 -11.25 -29.05
N SER A 183 -53.69 -11.65 -29.84
CA SER A 183 -53.73 -11.61 -31.30
C SER A 183 -54.79 -12.58 -31.85
N GLY A 184 -54.89 -13.79 -31.29
CA GLY A 184 -55.94 -14.75 -31.63
C GLY A 184 -57.34 -14.23 -31.34
N LEU A 185 -57.54 -13.59 -30.17
CA LEU A 185 -58.81 -12.94 -29.84
C LEU A 185 -59.16 -11.81 -30.81
N ARG A 186 -58.19 -10.99 -31.23
CA ARG A 186 -58.41 -9.94 -32.24
C ARG A 186 -58.83 -10.53 -33.59
N ILE A 187 -58.16 -11.59 -34.06
CA ILE A 187 -58.52 -12.26 -35.32
C ILE A 187 -59.93 -12.86 -35.23
N ALA A 188 -60.26 -13.51 -34.10
CA ALA A 188 -61.58 -14.08 -33.88
C ALA A 188 -62.68 -13.00 -33.85
N LEU A 189 -62.43 -11.85 -33.21
CA LEU A 189 -63.34 -10.71 -33.19
C LEU A 189 -63.61 -10.19 -34.62
N VAL A 190 -62.55 -9.97 -35.41
CA VAL A 190 -62.66 -9.55 -36.82
C VAL A 190 -63.44 -10.58 -37.65
N ALA A 191 -63.22 -11.88 -37.43
CA ALA A 191 -63.96 -12.93 -38.13
C ALA A 191 -65.45 -12.93 -37.77
N VAL A 192 -65.81 -12.69 -36.50
CA VAL A 192 -67.21 -12.56 -36.05
C VAL A 192 -67.86 -11.31 -36.65
N GLU A 193 -67.16 -10.19 -36.70
CA GLU A 193 -67.63 -8.95 -37.33
C GLU A 193 -67.87 -9.15 -38.84
N LEU A 194 -66.94 -9.80 -39.55
CA LEU A 194 -67.11 -10.14 -40.97
C LEU A 194 -68.27 -11.11 -41.21
N ALA A 195 -68.45 -12.11 -40.36
CA ALA A 195 -69.57 -13.05 -40.44
C ALA A 195 -70.93 -12.38 -40.16
N ARG A 196 -70.96 -11.37 -39.27
CA ARG A 196 -72.15 -10.51 -39.05
C ARG A 196 -72.42 -9.61 -40.26
N GLY A 197 -71.39 -9.02 -40.87
CA GLY A 197 -71.51 -8.21 -42.08
C GLY A 197 -72.01 -9.00 -43.29
N ALA A 198 -71.60 -10.27 -43.43
CA ALA A 198 -72.00 -11.13 -44.55
C ALA A 198 -73.44 -11.69 -44.45
N ARG A 199 -74.11 -11.60 -43.29
CA ARG A 199 -75.48 -12.10 -43.06
C ARG A 199 -76.56 -11.02 -43.06
N ALA A 200 -76.24 -9.78 -43.40
CA ALA A 200 -77.22 -8.71 -43.43
C ALA A 200 -77.81 -8.50 -44.85
N PRO A 201 -79.07 -8.90 -45.12
CA PRO A 201 -79.83 -8.24 -46.17
C PRO A 201 -80.15 -6.81 -45.71
N ALA A 202 -80.08 -5.84 -46.64
CA ALA A 202 -80.41 -4.42 -46.52
C ALA A 202 -80.82 -3.95 -45.10
N ARG A 203 -79.86 -3.47 -44.31
CA ARG A 203 -80.12 -2.85 -43.00
C ARG A 203 -80.81 -1.49 -43.19
N ASP A 204 -81.92 -1.29 -42.48
CA ASP A 204 -82.58 0.01 -42.32
C ASP A 204 -81.60 1.06 -41.78
N GLN A 205 -81.71 2.30 -42.28
CA GLN A 205 -80.86 3.43 -41.88
C GLN A 205 -80.90 3.71 -40.37
N ASP A 206 -81.98 3.34 -39.69
CA ASP A 206 -82.11 3.47 -38.24
C ASP A 206 -81.13 2.57 -37.47
N VAL A 207 -80.81 1.38 -37.99
CA VAL A 207 -79.84 0.46 -37.37
C VAL A 207 -78.40 0.97 -37.54
N ILE A 208 -78.12 1.71 -38.63
CA ILE A 208 -76.82 2.35 -38.84
C ILE A 208 -76.65 3.52 -37.86
N ALA A 209 -77.69 4.30 -37.62
CA ALA A 209 -77.67 5.38 -36.64
C ALA A 209 -77.49 4.85 -35.20
N GLU A 210 -78.10 3.70 -34.88
CA GLU A 210 -77.96 3.04 -33.57
C GLU A 210 -76.57 2.40 -33.38
N ASP A 211 -76.00 1.78 -34.43
CA ASP A 211 -74.62 1.27 -34.42
C ASP A 211 -73.61 2.43 -34.27
N GLU A 212 -73.84 3.59 -34.88
CA GLU A 212 -73.01 4.79 -34.70
C GLU A 212 -73.13 5.42 -33.30
N ALA A 213 -74.32 5.36 -32.70
CA ALA A 213 -74.53 5.79 -31.32
C ALA A 213 -73.78 4.85 -30.35
N THR A 214 -73.85 3.54 -30.60
CA THR A 214 -73.16 2.52 -29.81
C THR A 214 -71.64 2.64 -29.96
N ALA A 215 -71.13 2.90 -31.16
CA ALA A 215 -69.71 3.14 -31.39
C ALA A 215 -69.21 4.41 -30.69
N ARG A 216 -70.03 5.47 -30.64
CA ARG A 216 -69.72 6.69 -29.87
C ARG A 216 -69.68 6.41 -28.36
N GLN A 217 -70.62 5.61 -27.86
CA GLN A 217 -70.65 5.22 -26.45
C GLN A 217 -69.44 4.36 -26.05
N LEU A 218 -69.02 3.41 -26.90
CA LEU A 218 -67.83 2.59 -26.68
C LEU A 218 -66.54 3.43 -26.70
N ARG A 219 -66.45 4.45 -27.57
CA ARG A 219 -65.31 5.39 -27.57
C ARG A 219 -65.25 6.21 -26.28
N GLN A 220 -66.40 6.70 -25.80
CA GLN A 220 -66.46 7.41 -24.52
C GLN A 220 -66.02 6.52 -23.35
N GLN A 221 -66.45 5.26 -23.31
CA GLN A 221 -66.01 4.30 -22.30
C GLN A 221 -64.51 3.98 -22.38
N ALA A 222 -63.95 3.88 -23.58
CA ALA A 222 -62.51 3.68 -23.76
C ALA A 222 -61.70 4.90 -23.27
N ASP A 223 -62.20 6.11 -23.50
CA ASP A 223 -61.56 7.35 -23.02
C ASP A 223 -61.67 7.48 -21.48
N GLU A 224 -62.79 7.07 -20.89
CA GLU A 224 -62.96 7.03 -19.43
C GLU A 224 -62.01 6.01 -18.77
N LEU A 225 -61.87 4.81 -19.33
CA LEU A 225 -60.92 3.81 -18.84
C LEU A 225 -59.47 4.28 -18.97
N ARG A 226 -59.13 4.99 -20.05
CA ARG A 226 -57.81 5.58 -20.24
C ARG A 226 -57.52 6.66 -19.19
N GLN A 227 -58.50 7.52 -18.91
CA GLN A 227 -58.38 8.52 -17.85
C GLN A 227 -58.29 7.88 -16.45
N GLN A 228 -58.99 6.78 -16.20
CA GLN A 228 -58.85 6.03 -14.94
C GLN A 228 -57.46 5.40 -14.80
N ALA A 229 -56.90 4.84 -15.87
CA ALA A 229 -55.53 4.31 -15.88
C ALA A 229 -54.50 5.41 -15.60
N ASP A 230 -54.64 6.58 -16.22
CA ASP A 230 -53.77 7.73 -15.98
C ASP A 230 -53.89 8.26 -14.54
N ARG A 231 -55.11 8.26 -13.96
CA ARG A 231 -55.33 8.63 -12.55
C ARG A 231 -54.72 7.62 -11.58
N LEU A 232 -54.84 6.31 -11.86
CA LEU A 232 -54.21 5.27 -11.04
C LEU A 232 -52.69 5.34 -11.10
N LEU A 233 -52.12 5.62 -12.27
CA LEU A 233 -50.68 5.90 -12.43
C LEU A 233 -50.23 7.15 -11.66
N ALA A 234 -51.07 8.19 -11.60
CA ALA A 234 -50.79 9.40 -10.84
C ALA A 234 -50.98 9.24 -9.32
N GLN A 235 -51.82 8.31 -8.87
CA GLN A 235 -52.11 8.06 -7.45
C GLN A 235 -51.17 7.04 -6.80
N MET A 236 -50.33 6.33 -7.56
CA MET A 236 -49.29 5.47 -6.97
C MET A 236 -48.29 6.33 -6.18
N PRO A 237 -48.18 6.18 -4.85
CA PRO A 237 -47.26 6.95 -4.03
C PRO A 237 -45.84 6.43 -4.30
N GLY A 238 -45.07 7.22 -5.04
CA GLY A 238 -43.73 6.85 -5.51
C GLY A 238 -43.35 7.43 -6.88
N GLY A 239 -44.18 8.29 -7.48
CA GLY A 239 -43.92 9.00 -8.74
C GLY A 239 -42.77 10.02 -8.69
N ALA A 240 -41.57 9.58 -8.36
CA ALA A 240 -40.33 10.14 -8.88
C ALA A 240 -40.00 9.43 -10.19
N SER A 241 -40.65 9.88 -11.27
CA SER A 241 -40.19 9.68 -12.64
C SER A 241 -40.60 10.95 -13.38
N ALA A 242 -39.83 12.03 -13.34
CA ALA A 242 -38.57 12.09 -14.07
C ALA A 242 -38.58 11.03 -15.18
N ARG A 243 -39.34 11.29 -16.25
CA ARG A 243 -38.93 10.78 -17.56
C ARG A 243 -37.49 11.24 -17.71
N PRO A 244 -36.48 10.35 -17.71
CA PRO A 244 -35.20 10.79 -18.17
C PRO A 244 -35.41 11.08 -19.65
N ALA A 245 -35.37 12.35 -20.01
CA ALA A 245 -35.09 12.79 -21.35
C ALA A 245 -33.69 12.25 -21.69
N TRP A 246 -33.63 10.97 -22.06
CA TRP A 246 -32.45 10.41 -22.67
C TRP A 246 -32.29 11.14 -24.00
N ARG A 247 -31.34 12.07 -23.98
CA ARG A 247 -30.68 12.63 -25.16
C ARG A 247 -30.50 11.54 -26.20
N GLU A 248 -31.34 11.58 -27.23
CA GLU A 248 -31.20 10.78 -28.43
C GLU A 248 -30.13 11.38 -29.39
N ARG A 249 -29.33 12.35 -28.92
CA ARG A 249 -28.36 13.08 -29.75
C ARG A 249 -26.90 12.59 -29.66
N ASP A 250 -26.58 11.65 -28.78
CA ASP A 250 -25.20 11.11 -28.66
C ASP A 250 -25.11 9.59 -28.92
N GLY A 251 -26.21 8.95 -29.35
CA GLY A 251 -26.37 7.48 -29.37
C GLY A 251 -25.67 6.71 -30.50
N ILE A 252 -25.00 7.38 -31.46
CA ILE A 252 -24.38 6.69 -32.61
C ILE A 252 -22.84 6.62 -32.48
N LEU A 253 -22.21 7.41 -31.61
CA LEU A 253 -20.74 7.43 -31.49
C LEU A 253 -20.16 6.50 -30.39
N PHE A 254 -20.99 5.89 -29.53
CA PHE A 254 -20.51 5.06 -28.41
C PHE A 254 -21.00 3.61 -28.42
N ARG A 255 -21.47 3.08 -29.56
CA ARG A 255 -21.65 1.64 -29.72
C ARG A 255 -20.30 0.97 -29.99
N HIS A 256 -19.50 0.83 -28.93
CA HIS A 256 -18.68 -0.34 -28.60
C HIS A 256 -17.85 -0.01 -27.34
N PRO A 257 -18.39 -0.19 -26.12
CA PRO A 257 -17.68 0.08 -24.87
C PRO A 257 -16.61 -0.97 -24.49
N VAL A 258 -16.52 -2.06 -25.27
CA VAL A 258 -15.64 -3.20 -24.98
C VAL A 258 -14.21 -3.03 -25.50
N PRO A 259 -13.95 -2.60 -26.76
CA PRO A 259 -12.57 -2.49 -27.26
C PRO A 259 -11.77 -1.40 -26.52
N VAL A 260 -12.33 -0.24 -26.22
CA VAL A 260 -11.57 0.88 -25.61
C VAL A 260 -11.07 0.53 -24.21
N ARG A 261 -11.86 -0.22 -23.42
CA ARG A 261 -11.42 -0.70 -22.10
C ARG A 261 -10.35 -1.77 -22.20
N ILE A 262 -10.42 -2.65 -23.19
CA ILE A 262 -9.41 -3.69 -23.42
C ILE A 262 -8.09 -3.07 -23.88
N TYR A 263 -8.11 -2.09 -24.78
CA TYR A 263 -6.88 -1.43 -25.26
C TYR A 263 -6.20 -0.59 -24.19
N THR A 264 -6.96 0.13 -23.36
CA THR A 264 -6.40 0.96 -22.27
C THR A 264 -5.86 0.11 -21.11
N THR A 265 -6.50 -1.02 -20.79
CA THR A 265 -5.98 -1.97 -19.79
C THR A 265 -4.78 -2.74 -20.33
N ALA A 266 -4.77 -3.15 -21.59
CA ALA A 266 -3.63 -3.81 -22.21
C ALA A 266 -2.42 -2.88 -22.33
N SER A 267 -2.60 -1.61 -22.72
CA SER A 267 -1.49 -0.66 -22.85
C SER A 267 -0.88 -0.31 -21.49
N THR A 268 -1.71 -0.08 -20.47
CA THR A 268 -1.22 0.17 -19.11
C THR A 268 -0.50 -1.05 -18.54
N LEU A 269 -1.03 -2.26 -18.70
CA LEU A 269 -0.34 -3.50 -18.33
C LEU A 269 1.01 -3.66 -19.04
N SER A 270 1.07 -3.35 -20.34
CA SER A 270 2.30 -3.45 -21.12
C SER A 270 3.40 -2.51 -20.58
N VAL A 271 3.04 -1.28 -20.23
CA VAL A 271 3.97 -0.31 -19.62
C VAL A 271 4.45 -0.80 -18.26
N PHE A 272 3.56 -1.35 -17.43
CA PHE A 272 3.94 -1.90 -16.12
C PHE A 272 4.85 -3.12 -16.23
N VAL A 273 4.61 -4.01 -17.20
CA VAL A 273 5.46 -5.19 -17.45
C VAL A 273 6.85 -4.76 -17.91
N ILE A 274 6.95 -3.80 -18.84
CA ILE A 274 8.24 -3.28 -19.31
C ILE A 274 9.02 -2.62 -18.16
N LEU A 275 8.33 -1.85 -17.31
CA LEU A 275 8.96 -1.25 -16.13
C LEU A 275 9.44 -2.31 -15.13
N HIS A 276 8.62 -3.33 -14.83
CA HIS A 276 8.98 -4.40 -13.92
C HIS A 276 10.14 -5.26 -14.43
N VAL A 277 10.18 -5.57 -15.74
CA VAL A 277 11.28 -6.32 -16.34
C VAL A 277 12.58 -5.52 -16.27
N ASN A 278 12.54 -4.21 -16.51
CA ASN A 278 13.73 -3.35 -16.37
C ASN A 278 14.21 -3.25 -14.91
N VAL A 279 13.30 -3.08 -13.96
CA VAL A 279 13.65 -3.05 -12.52
C VAL A 279 14.18 -4.41 -12.05
N ALA A 280 13.55 -5.51 -12.46
CA ALA A 280 14.00 -6.85 -12.11
C ALA A 280 15.36 -7.18 -12.72
N SER A 281 15.58 -6.80 -13.98
CA SER A 281 16.89 -6.91 -14.64
C SER A 281 17.94 -6.12 -13.86
N PHE A 282 17.65 -4.86 -13.51
CA PHE A 282 18.55 -4.03 -12.69
C PHE A 282 18.87 -4.65 -11.32
N VAL A 283 17.88 -5.20 -10.62
CA VAL A 283 18.07 -5.84 -9.31
C VAL A 283 18.91 -7.12 -9.43
N VAL A 284 18.72 -7.91 -10.49
CA VAL A 284 19.54 -9.10 -10.76
C VAL A 284 20.98 -8.71 -11.07
N THR A 285 21.20 -7.68 -11.89
CA THR A 285 22.55 -7.20 -12.21
C THR A 285 23.25 -6.59 -11.00
N TRP A 286 22.53 -5.86 -10.15
CA TRP A 286 23.05 -5.30 -8.90
C TRP A 286 23.47 -6.39 -7.90
N ARG A 287 22.77 -7.55 -7.91
CA ARG A 287 23.03 -8.67 -6.99
C ARG A 287 24.16 -9.59 -7.48
N SER A 288 24.63 -9.45 -8.71
CA SER A 288 25.82 -10.18 -9.17
C SER A 288 27.07 -9.59 -8.51
N ASP A 289 27.92 -10.44 -7.94
CA ASP A 289 29.10 -10.06 -7.14
C ASP A 289 30.15 -9.24 -7.92
N GLU A 290 29.97 -9.06 -9.23
CA GLU A 290 30.84 -8.25 -10.08
C GLU A 290 30.60 -6.74 -9.93
N GLY A 291 29.45 -6.32 -9.37
CA GLY A 291 29.12 -4.93 -9.09
C GLY A 291 28.95 -4.06 -10.35
N LEU A 292 27.87 -3.28 -10.43
CA LEU A 292 27.79 -2.25 -11.47
C LEU A 292 28.87 -1.19 -11.20
N THR A 293 29.68 -0.92 -12.20
CA THR A 293 30.58 0.24 -12.16
C THR A 293 29.73 1.52 -12.08
N ILE A 294 30.22 2.54 -11.36
CA ILE A 294 29.52 3.82 -11.18
C ILE A 294 29.10 4.43 -12.53
N SER A 295 29.88 4.21 -13.59
CA SER A 295 29.57 4.63 -14.96
C SER A 295 28.36 3.91 -15.56
N GLN A 296 28.16 2.61 -15.30
CA GLN A 296 26.98 1.87 -15.74
C GLN A 296 25.73 2.32 -14.97
N LEU A 297 25.86 2.63 -13.69
CA LEU A 297 24.76 3.18 -12.90
C LEU A 297 24.33 4.57 -13.41
N ILE A 298 25.30 5.44 -13.69
CA ILE A 298 25.03 6.76 -14.28
C ILE A 298 24.41 6.62 -15.66
N ALA A 299 24.92 5.73 -16.52
CA ALA A 299 24.34 5.49 -17.85
C ALA A 299 22.87 4.99 -17.75
N TYR A 300 22.56 4.12 -16.80
CA TYR A 300 21.20 3.62 -16.59
C TYR A 300 20.25 4.74 -16.12
N VAL A 301 20.67 5.54 -15.13
CA VAL A 301 19.87 6.63 -14.57
C VAL A 301 19.69 7.78 -15.55
N VAL A 302 20.72 8.12 -16.32
CA VAL A 302 20.69 9.27 -17.25
C VAL A 302 20.05 8.91 -18.59
N LEU A 303 20.16 7.66 -19.05
CA LEU A 303 19.80 7.30 -20.42
C LEU A 303 18.58 6.38 -20.49
N VAL A 304 18.51 5.34 -19.65
CA VAL A 304 17.42 4.35 -19.72
C VAL A 304 16.16 4.89 -19.02
N PHE A 305 16.33 5.50 -17.85
CA PHE A 305 15.20 5.99 -17.06
C PHE A 305 14.40 7.12 -17.75
N PRO A 306 15.02 8.17 -18.34
CA PRO A 306 14.27 9.23 -19.01
C PRO A 306 13.62 8.75 -20.30
N VAL A 307 14.28 7.85 -21.05
CA VAL A 307 13.73 7.27 -22.28
C VAL A 307 12.50 6.41 -21.97
N ALA A 308 12.54 5.61 -20.90
CA ALA A 308 11.39 4.83 -20.43
C ALA A 308 10.22 5.74 -19.98
N LEU A 309 10.52 6.86 -19.30
CA LEU A 309 9.52 7.86 -18.91
C LEU A 309 8.87 8.54 -20.11
N VAL A 310 9.66 8.94 -21.11
CA VAL A 310 9.17 9.57 -22.34
C VAL A 310 8.32 8.60 -23.16
N LEU A 311 8.75 7.34 -23.32
CA LEU A 311 7.98 6.30 -24.00
C LEU A 311 6.68 5.98 -23.27
N GLY A 312 6.73 5.87 -21.93
CA GLY A 312 5.54 5.68 -21.10
C GLY A 312 4.55 6.84 -21.22
N GLY A 313 5.06 8.08 -21.23
CA GLY A 313 4.27 9.29 -21.44
C GLY A 313 3.62 9.35 -22.83
N LEU A 314 4.35 8.99 -23.89
CA LEU A 314 3.83 8.91 -25.26
C LEU A 314 2.75 7.82 -25.41
N LEU A 315 2.96 6.66 -24.79
CA LEU A 315 1.97 5.57 -24.78
C LEU A 315 0.71 5.95 -23.99
N ALA A 316 0.85 6.61 -22.85
CA ALA A 316 -0.28 7.11 -22.08
C ALA A 316 -1.04 8.23 -22.82
N ALA A 317 -0.33 9.19 -23.42
CA ALA A 317 -0.90 10.27 -24.20
C ALA A 317 -1.64 9.75 -25.44
N SER A 318 -1.05 8.78 -26.17
CA SER A 318 -1.73 8.14 -27.32
C SER A 318 -2.98 7.37 -26.89
N GLY A 319 -2.95 6.66 -25.75
CA GLY A 319 -4.12 5.98 -25.20
C GLY A 319 -5.24 6.95 -24.79
N LEU A 320 -4.88 8.06 -24.14
CA LEU A 320 -5.83 9.12 -23.79
C LEU A 320 -6.40 9.81 -25.04
N PHE A 321 -5.58 10.03 -26.05
CA PHE A 321 -5.99 10.71 -27.28
C PHE A 321 -6.91 9.83 -28.15
N VAL A 322 -6.63 8.52 -28.24
CA VAL A 322 -7.54 7.53 -28.86
C VAL A 322 -8.88 7.45 -28.12
N ALA A 323 -8.87 7.64 -26.81
CA ALA A 323 -10.10 7.68 -26.01
C ALA A 323 -10.91 8.99 -26.18
N PHE A 324 -10.30 10.08 -26.68
CA PHE A 324 -10.90 11.42 -26.63
C PHE A 324 -11.00 12.22 -27.96
N ALA A 325 -10.29 11.90 -29.07
CA ALA A 325 -10.25 12.78 -30.25
C ALA A 325 -10.52 12.12 -31.62
N HIS A 326 -11.15 12.92 -32.51
CA HIS A 326 -11.69 12.59 -33.85
C HIS A 326 -10.68 12.03 -34.88
N ARG A 327 -11.22 11.24 -35.81
CA ARG A 327 -10.55 10.22 -36.64
C ARG A 327 -9.77 10.72 -37.86
N GLU A 328 -9.94 11.97 -38.30
CA GLU A 328 -9.50 12.38 -39.65
C GLU A 328 -8.11 13.04 -39.75
N THR A 329 -7.56 13.58 -38.66
CA THR A 329 -6.22 14.23 -38.67
C THR A 329 -5.07 13.32 -38.24
N PHE A 330 -5.36 12.07 -37.84
CA PHE A 330 -4.42 11.15 -37.19
C PHE A 330 -3.40 10.51 -38.15
N GLY A 331 -3.77 10.21 -39.39
CA GLY A 331 -2.91 9.46 -40.31
C GLY A 331 -1.59 10.18 -40.63
N GLN A 332 -1.64 11.50 -40.80
CA GLN A 332 -0.46 12.28 -41.20
C GLN A 332 0.45 12.63 -40.01
N ALA A 333 -0.11 12.99 -38.85
CA ALA A 333 0.69 13.36 -37.68
C ALA A 333 1.47 12.16 -37.11
N VAL A 334 0.88 10.96 -37.13
CA VAL A 334 1.55 9.74 -36.64
C VAL A 334 2.64 9.26 -37.59
N LEU A 335 2.44 9.37 -38.90
CA LEU A 335 3.50 9.05 -39.87
C LEU A 335 4.71 9.97 -39.71
N VAL A 336 4.48 11.27 -39.46
CA VAL A 336 5.56 12.24 -39.22
C VAL A 336 6.27 11.97 -37.88
N LEU A 337 5.52 11.69 -36.82
CA LEU A 337 6.08 11.47 -35.48
C LEU A 337 6.83 10.12 -35.38
N MET A 338 6.30 9.06 -36.00
CA MET A 338 6.97 7.75 -36.12
C MET A 338 8.22 7.86 -37.01
N GLY A 339 8.16 8.66 -38.09
CA GLY A 339 9.32 8.98 -38.91
C GLY A 339 10.42 9.70 -38.12
N LEU A 340 10.06 10.70 -37.32
CA LEU A 340 11.01 11.44 -36.47
C LEU A 340 11.62 10.58 -35.36
N THR A 341 10.81 9.73 -34.71
CA THR A 341 11.30 8.83 -33.64
C THR A 341 12.14 7.69 -34.19
N ALA A 342 11.80 7.12 -35.34
CA ALA A 342 12.66 6.15 -36.03
C ALA A 342 13.97 6.78 -36.48
N ALA A 343 13.94 8.00 -37.04
CA ALA A 343 15.16 8.73 -37.41
C ALA A 343 16.04 9.05 -36.18
N ALA A 344 15.45 9.45 -35.06
CA ALA A 344 16.17 9.69 -33.81
C ALA A 344 16.77 8.39 -33.23
N ALA A 345 16.03 7.28 -33.26
CA ALA A 345 16.51 5.98 -32.81
C ALA A 345 17.65 5.43 -33.69
N VAL A 346 17.59 5.66 -35.00
CA VAL A 346 18.66 5.31 -35.94
C VAL A 346 19.88 6.22 -35.72
N LEU A 347 19.69 7.53 -35.53
CA LEU A 347 20.78 8.45 -35.22
C LEU A 347 21.46 8.11 -33.88
N LEU A 348 20.70 7.74 -32.84
CA LEU A 348 21.23 7.32 -31.53
C LEU A 348 21.86 5.92 -31.57
N GLY A 349 21.27 4.99 -32.31
CA GLY A 349 21.78 3.62 -32.46
C GLY A 349 23.06 3.54 -33.29
N ILE A 350 23.20 4.40 -34.32
CA ILE A 350 24.41 4.46 -35.16
C ILE A 350 25.52 5.29 -34.52
N SER A 351 25.19 6.28 -33.66
CA SER A 351 26.21 7.09 -32.96
C SER A 351 26.72 6.48 -31.66
N GLY A 352 25.97 5.56 -31.04
CA GLY A 352 26.33 4.89 -29.79
C GLY A 352 27.75 4.28 -29.71
N PRO A 353 28.28 3.61 -30.76
CA PRO A 353 29.62 3.03 -30.70
C PRO A 353 30.75 4.03 -31.01
N PHE A 354 30.46 5.18 -31.63
CA PHE A 354 31.50 6.12 -32.09
C PHE A 354 31.82 7.25 -31.09
N PHE A 355 30.97 7.49 -30.09
CA PHE A 355 31.18 8.52 -29.06
C PHE A 355 31.75 7.99 -27.74
N LEU A 356 31.92 6.68 -27.58
CA LEU A 356 32.48 6.08 -26.36
C LEU A 356 33.99 6.34 -26.17
N PRO A 357 34.87 6.33 -27.21
CA PRO A 357 36.29 6.57 -26.99
C PRO A 357 36.68 8.00 -26.52
N PRO A 358 36.13 9.10 -27.09
CA PRO A 358 36.60 10.44 -26.72
C PRO A 358 36.07 10.91 -25.35
N VAL A 359 34.90 10.43 -24.89
CA VAL A 359 34.34 10.83 -23.59
C VAL A 359 35.11 10.18 -22.43
N THR A 360 35.61 8.96 -22.62
CA THR A 360 36.53 8.35 -21.63
C THR A 360 37.87 9.08 -21.54
N TRP A 361 38.34 9.69 -22.63
CA TRP A 361 39.60 10.44 -22.66
C TRP A 361 39.48 11.80 -21.96
N ILE A 362 38.37 12.52 -22.18
CA ILE A 362 38.11 13.79 -21.47
C ILE A 362 37.91 13.53 -19.97
N GLY A 363 37.24 12.44 -19.60
CA GLY A 363 37.08 12.04 -18.20
C GLY A 363 38.40 11.66 -17.51
N HIS A 364 39.33 11.02 -18.23
CA HIS A 364 40.67 10.71 -17.70
C HIS A 364 41.55 11.95 -17.55
N ALA A 365 41.52 12.87 -18.53
CA ALA A 365 42.26 14.13 -18.44
C ALA A 365 41.77 14.99 -17.26
N TRP A 366 40.46 15.01 -17.00
CA TRP A 366 39.87 15.74 -15.87
C TRP A 366 40.19 15.10 -14.51
N ALA A 367 40.26 13.77 -14.42
CA ALA A 367 40.59 13.07 -13.19
C ALA A 367 42.06 13.23 -12.77
N VAL A 368 42.98 13.34 -13.74
CA VAL A 368 44.40 13.61 -13.50
C VAL A 368 44.64 15.07 -13.08
N ASP A 369 43.90 16.02 -13.65
CA ASP A 369 44.06 17.46 -13.35
C ASP A 369 43.53 17.85 -11.94
N ILE A 370 42.66 17.03 -11.35
CA ILE A 370 42.08 17.24 -10.01
C ILE A 370 42.79 16.39 -8.94
N GLY A 371 43.80 15.59 -9.32
CA GLY A 371 44.62 14.81 -8.37
C GLY A 371 43.83 13.71 -7.64
N VAL A 372 42.85 13.11 -8.31
CA VAL A 372 42.02 12.02 -7.75
C VAL A 372 42.59 10.63 -8.06
N LEU A 373 43.61 10.56 -8.92
CA LEU A 373 44.48 9.41 -9.17
C LEU A 373 45.93 9.84 -8.97
#